data_AF-A0A9X3YG93-F1
#
_entry.id   AF-A0A9X3YG93-F1
#
_cell.length_a   1.000
_cell.length_b   1.000
_cell.length_c   1.000
_cell.angle_alpha   90.00
_cell.angle_beta   90.00
_cell.angle_gamma   90.00
#
_symmetry.space_group_name_H-M   'P 1'
#
loop_
_entity.id
_entity.type
_entity.pdbx_description
1 polymer ?
#
loop_
_entity_poly.entity_id
_entity_poly.type
_entity_poly.pdbx_seq_one_letter_code
_entity_poly.pdbx_strand_id
1 'polypeptide(L)'
;TVAKELVLKAIENGKHVVTANKALIAVHGNEIFAKAREKGVIVAFEASVAGGIPVIKAIREGLAGNRINWLAGIINGTGNFILTEMREKGRTFEDVLKEAQELGYAEADPTFDVEGIDAAHKLTILASIAFGIPLQFDKAYTEGIARLTTADVNYA
;
A
#
# COMPACT_ATOMS: atom_id res chain seq x y z
N THR A 1 14.95 1.36 -10.67
CA THR A 1 15.40 1.13 -9.28
C THR A 1 16.11 -0.20 -9.22
N VAL A 2 17.07 -0.38 -8.30
CA VAL A 2 17.81 -1.64 -8.12
C VAL A 2 16.86 -2.83 -7.93
N ALA A 3 15.80 -2.66 -7.14
CA ALA A 3 14.78 -3.70 -6.93
C ALA A 3 14.11 -4.16 -8.23
N LYS A 4 13.78 -3.22 -9.15
CA LYS A 4 13.19 -3.54 -10.45
C LYS A 4 14.15 -4.40 -11.29
N GLU A 5 15.41 -3.97 -11.39
CA GLU A 5 16.44 -4.66 -12.18
C GLU A 5 16.65 -6.10 -11.69
N LEU A 6 16.75 -6.28 -10.37
CA LEU A 6 16.91 -7.61 -9.76
C LEU A 6 15.69 -8.51 -10.01
N VAL A 7 14.47 -7.98 -9.88
CA VAL A 7 13.24 -8.74 -10.13
C VAL A 7 13.15 -9.16 -11.59
N LEU A 8 13.40 -8.25 -12.54
CA LEU A 8 13.41 -8.57 -13.96
C LEU A 8 14.49 -9.59 -14.28
N LYS A 9 15.68 -9.48 -13.68
CA LYS A 9 16.75 -10.46 -13.88
C LYS A 9 16.41 -11.85 -13.35
N ALA A 10 15.75 -11.91 -12.20
CA ALA A 10 15.27 -13.18 -11.65
C ALA A 10 14.25 -13.84 -12.59
N ILE A 11 13.32 -13.04 -13.15
CA ILE A 11 12.35 -13.51 -14.14
C ILE A 11 13.06 -13.98 -15.41
N GLU A 12 14.00 -13.22 -15.98
CA GLU A 12 14.79 -13.64 -17.14
C GLU A 12 15.47 -15.00 -16.92
N ASN A 13 15.94 -15.25 -15.70
CA ASN A 13 16.57 -16.49 -15.27
C ASN A 13 15.56 -17.62 -14.93
N GLY A 14 14.27 -17.44 -15.22
CA GLY A 14 13.23 -18.46 -15.01
C GLY A 14 12.88 -18.69 -13.53
N LYS A 15 13.12 -17.71 -12.66
CA LYS A 15 12.85 -17.84 -11.21
C LYS A 15 11.51 -17.22 -10.86
N HIS A 16 10.77 -17.89 -9.99
CA HIS A 16 9.64 -17.27 -9.30
C HIS A 16 10.15 -16.16 -8.37
N VAL A 17 9.31 -15.15 -8.13
CA VAL A 17 9.65 -14.00 -7.28
C VAL A 17 8.55 -13.82 -6.24
N VAL A 18 8.95 -13.62 -4.99
CA VAL A 18 8.07 -13.19 -3.90
C VAL A 18 8.56 -11.84 -3.41
N THR A 19 7.67 -10.86 -3.26
CA THR A 19 8.05 -9.50 -2.83
C THR A 19 7.01 -8.84 -1.93
N ALA A 20 7.47 -8.04 -0.97
CA ALA A 20 6.64 -7.15 -0.18
C ALA A 20 6.70 -5.69 -0.70
N ASN A 21 7.37 -5.44 -1.82
CA ASN A 21 7.63 -4.09 -2.32
C ASN A 21 6.41 -3.52 -3.07
N LYS A 22 5.50 -2.92 -2.31
CA LYS A 22 4.29 -2.25 -2.82
C LYS A 22 4.55 -1.15 -3.86
N ALA A 23 5.58 -0.31 -3.66
CA ALA A 23 5.90 0.77 -4.58
C ALA A 23 6.37 0.22 -5.94
N LEU A 24 7.21 -0.82 -5.92
CA LEU A 24 7.64 -1.52 -7.12
C LEU A 24 6.45 -2.10 -7.89
N ILE A 25 5.54 -2.80 -7.20
CA ILE A 25 4.37 -3.38 -7.84
C ILE A 25 3.42 -2.30 -8.35
N ALA A 26 3.08 -1.28 -7.56
CA ALA A 26 2.15 -0.23 -7.96
C ALA A 26 2.64 0.57 -9.20
N VAL A 27 3.94 0.84 -9.30
CA VAL A 27 4.51 1.68 -10.38
C VAL A 27 5.00 0.86 -11.57
N HIS A 28 5.56 -0.33 -11.35
CA HIS A 28 6.20 -1.13 -12.41
C HIS A 28 5.57 -2.52 -12.61
N GLY A 29 4.51 -2.85 -11.87
CA GLY A 29 3.92 -4.18 -11.89
C GLY A 29 3.41 -4.61 -13.26
N ASN A 30 2.87 -3.70 -14.08
CA ASN A 30 2.38 -4.05 -15.44
C ASN A 30 3.49 -4.69 -16.30
N GLU A 31 4.69 -4.12 -16.30
CA GLU A 31 5.86 -4.65 -17.01
C GLU A 31 6.34 -5.98 -16.38
N ILE A 32 6.45 -6.01 -15.06
CA ILE A 32 6.92 -7.18 -14.30
C ILE A 32 6.01 -8.38 -14.55
N PHE A 33 4.68 -8.21 -14.47
CA PHE A 33 3.70 -9.29 -14.68
C PHE A 33 3.61 -9.72 -16.15
N ALA A 34 3.88 -8.82 -17.10
CA ALA A 34 3.99 -9.19 -18.51
C ALA A 34 5.21 -10.11 -18.74
N LYS A 35 6.38 -9.73 -18.24
CA LYS A 35 7.61 -10.54 -18.33
C LYS A 35 7.51 -11.87 -17.59
N ALA A 36 6.87 -11.88 -16.43
CA ALA A 36 6.63 -13.11 -15.69
C ALA A 36 5.74 -14.09 -16.48
N ARG A 37 4.69 -13.58 -17.13
CA ARG A 37 3.83 -14.38 -18.03
C ARG A 37 4.57 -14.90 -19.25
N GLU A 38 5.36 -14.06 -19.94
CA GLU A 38 6.17 -14.47 -21.08
C GLU A 38 7.12 -15.63 -20.73
N LYS A 39 7.70 -15.60 -19.52
CA LYS A 39 8.61 -16.65 -19.04
C LYS A 39 7.91 -17.87 -18.44
N GLY A 40 6.62 -17.77 -18.09
CA GLY A 40 5.89 -18.82 -17.37
C GLY A 40 6.27 -18.93 -15.88
N VAL A 41 6.67 -17.83 -15.24
CA VAL A 41 7.00 -17.78 -13.80
C VAL A 41 5.97 -16.95 -13.02
N ILE A 42 5.89 -17.18 -11.71
CA ILE A 42 4.99 -16.48 -10.80
C ILE A 42 5.71 -15.33 -10.11
N VAL A 43 5.01 -14.19 -10.00
CA VAL A 43 5.37 -13.08 -9.09
C VAL A 43 4.26 -12.98 -8.04
N ALA A 44 4.57 -13.32 -6.79
CA ALA A 44 3.65 -13.26 -5.66
C ALA A 44 3.95 -12.05 -4.77
N PHE A 45 2.91 -11.38 -4.27
CA PHE A 45 3.05 -10.08 -3.63
C PHE A 45 2.05 -9.85 -2.47
N GLU A 46 1.56 -10.91 -1.82
CA GLU A 46 0.60 -10.80 -0.69
C GLU A 46 1.09 -9.81 0.37
N ALA A 47 2.34 -9.96 0.83
CA ALA A 47 2.93 -9.12 1.88
C ALA A 47 3.08 -7.63 1.51
N SER A 48 2.84 -7.25 0.26
CA SER A 48 2.89 -5.85 -0.16
C SER A 48 1.67 -5.04 0.31
N VAL A 49 0.55 -5.70 0.61
CA VAL A 49 -0.70 -5.04 1.02
C VAL A 49 -1.22 -5.68 2.30
N ALA A 50 -1.63 -4.84 3.26
CA ALA A 50 -2.25 -5.26 4.52
C ALA A 50 -1.44 -6.25 5.39
N GLY A 51 -0.13 -6.38 5.15
CA GLY A 51 0.79 -7.14 5.99
C GLY A 51 0.42 -8.62 6.09
N GLY A 52 -0.08 -9.03 7.26
CA GLY A 52 -0.49 -10.41 7.53
C GLY A 52 -1.93 -10.75 7.15
N ILE A 53 -2.74 -9.77 6.74
CA ILE A 53 -4.13 -9.99 6.32
C ILE A 53 -4.10 -10.55 4.88
N PRO A 54 -4.68 -11.73 4.60
CA PRO A 54 -4.60 -12.40 3.29
C PRO A 54 -5.57 -11.78 2.26
N VAL A 55 -5.48 -10.46 2.04
CA VAL A 55 -6.45 -9.68 1.27
C VAL A 55 -6.33 -9.93 -0.23
N ILE A 56 -5.11 -10.12 -0.77
CA ILE A 56 -4.93 -10.40 -2.19
C ILE A 56 -5.50 -11.77 -2.52
N LYS A 57 -5.20 -12.79 -1.70
CA LYS A 57 -5.78 -14.12 -1.85
C LYS A 57 -7.30 -14.12 -1.71
N ALA A 58 -7.85 -13.42 -0.71
CA ALA A 58 -9.28 -13.33 -0.50
C ALA A 58 -10.00 -12.76 -1.73
N ILE A 59 -9.49 -11.66 -2.30
CA ILE A 59 -10.07 -11.04 -3.50
C ILE A 59 -9.89 -11.94 -4.73
N ARG A 60 -8.68 -12.46 -4.95
CA ARG A 60 -8.34 -13.19 -6.18
C ARG A 60 -8.94 -14.59 -6.26
N GLU A 61 -9.01 -15.30 -5.13
CA GLU A 61 -9.43 -16.70 -5.08
C GLU A 61 -10.77 -16.85 -4.36
N GLY A 62 -10.90 -16.28 -3.16
CA GLY A 62 -12.11 -16.41 -2.33
C GLY A 62 -13.35 -15.75 -2.94
N LEU A 63 -13.16 -14.61 -3.60
CA LEU A 63 -14.23 -13.84 -4.23
C LEU A 63 -14.25 -13.97 -5.76
N ALA A 64 -13.55 -14.94 -6.34
CA ALA A 64 -13.44 -15.11 -7.80
C ALA A 64 -14.79 -15.24 -8.53
N GLY A 65 -15.83 -15.72 -7.84
CA GLY A 65 -17.21 -15.81 -8.36
C GLY A 65 -18.07 -14.56 -8.17
N ASN A 66 -17.54 -13.50 -7.57
CA ASN A 66 -18.28 -12.28 -7.23
C ASN A 66 -17.81 -11.11 -8.09
N ARG A 67 -18.74 -10.20 -8.39
CA ARG A 67 -18.41 -8.89 -8.94
C ARG A 67 -18.19 -7.91 -7.80
N ILE A 68 -16.97 -7.42 -7.63
CA ILE A 68 -16.66 -6.39 -6.65
C ILE A 68 -17.11 -5.03 -7.20
N ASN A 69 -17.97 -4.33 -6.46
CA ASN A 69 -18.47 -3.01 -6.85
C ASN A 69 -17.61 -1.88 -6.27
N TRP A 70 -17.08 -2.06 -5.06
CA TRP A 70 -16.22 -1.10 -4.38
C TRP A 70 -15.39 -1.81 -3.31
N LEU A 71 -14.32 -1.15 -2.88
CA LEU A 71 -13.50 -1.56 -1.73
C LEU A 71 -13.02 -0.31 -1.01
N ALA A 72 -12.87 -0.42 0.31
CA ALA A 72 -12.33 0.62 1.17
C ALA A 72 -11.54 -0.05 2.30
N GLY A 73 -10.53 0.62 2.85
CA GLY A 73 -9.76 0.06 3.94
C GLY A 73 -8.75 1.03 4.54
N ILE A 74 -8.54 0.87 5.85
CA ILE A 74 -7.43 1.47 6.57
C ILE A 74 -6.23 0.58 6.36
N ILE A 75 -5.34 1.00 5.45
CA ILE A 75 -4.23 0.18 4.97
C ILE A 75 -2.86 0.80 5.25
N ASN A 76 -2.80 1.89 6.02
CA ASN A 76 -1.58 2.49 6.54
C ASN A 76 -1.63 2.54 8.07
N GLY A 77 -0.68 1.87 8.74
CA GLY A 77 -0.67 1.73 10.19
C GLY A 77 -0.28 3.01 10.92
N THR A 78 0.76 3.69 10.45
CA THR A 78 1.32 4.91 11.05
C THR A 78 0.31 6.05 11.04
N GLY A 79 -0.33 6.33 9.90
CA GLY A 79 -1.38 7.34 9.79
C GLY A 79 -2.59 7.00 10.65
N ASN A 80 -3.00 5.72 10.71
CA ASN A 80 -4.10 5.31 11.59
C ASN A 80 -3.77 5.47 13.08
N PHE A 81 -2.53 5.15 13.49
CA PHE A 81 -2.06 5.39 14.85
C PHE A 81 -2.12 6.87 15.19
N ILE A 82 -1.59 7.73 14.31
CA ILE A 82 -1.58 9.18 14.53
C ILE A 82 -3.01 9.71 14.71
N LEU A 83 -3.93 9.36 13.82
CA LEU A 83 -5.33 9.81 13.92
C LEU A 83 -6.04 9.29 15.18
N THR A 84 -5.74 8.05 15.59
CA THR A 84 -6.31 7.46 16.81
C THR A 84 -5.84 8.23 18.05
N GLU A 85 -4.54 8.52 18.13
CA GLU A 85 -3.92 9.25 19.23
C GLU A 85 -4.38 10.72 19.30
N MET A 86 -4.49 11.39 18.15
CA MET A 86 -5.07 12.74 18.08
C MET A 86 -6.50 12.77 18.63
N ARG A 87 -7.33 11.79 18.26
CA ARG A 87 -8.72 11.67 18.71
C ARG A 87 -8.82 11.35 20.20
N GLU A 88 -8.09 10.36 20.68
CA GLU A 88 -8.26 9.84 22.04
C GLU A 88 -7.60 10.71 23.10
N LYS A 89 -6.50 11.38 22.75
CA LYS A 89 -5.72 12.20 23.70
C LYS A 89 -5.84 13.70 23.43
N GLY A 90 -6.53 14.12 22.38
CA GLY A 90 -6.72 15.53 22.02
C GLY A 90 -5.42 16.26 21.68
N ARG A 91 -4.43 15.54 21.14
CA ARG A 91 -3.08 16.05 20.86
C ARG A 91 -2.93 16.52 19.42
N THR A 92 -1.99 17.44 19.20
CA THR A 92 -1.67 17.94 17.85
C THR A 92 -1.04 16.86 16.98
N PHE A 93 -1.13 17.02 15.65
CA PHE A 93 -0.49 16.11 14.70
C PHE A 93 1.02 16.03 14.94
N GLU A 94 1.67 17.16 15.17
CA GLU A 94 3.13 17.26 15.36
C GLU A 94 3.59 16.51 16.62
N ASP A 95 2.86 16.66 17.73
CA ASP A 95 3.18 15.99 18.99
C ASP A 95 3.06 14.47 18.87
N VAL A 96 2.03 14.00 18.18
CA VAL A 96 1.77 12.56 18.00
C VAL A 96 2.74 11.97 16.98
N LEU A 97 3.07 12.68 15.90
CA LEU A 97 4.07 12.25 14.93
C LEU A 97 5.43 12.04 15.61
N LYS A 98 5.82 12.98 16.48
CA LYS A 98 7.07 12.86 17.24
C LYS A 98 7.08 11.62 18.14
N GLU A 99 5.99 11.37 18.86
CA GLU A 99 5.86 10.14 19.68
C GLU A 99 5.87 8.88 18.81
N ALA A 100 5.19 8.89 17.66
CA ALA A 100 5.20 7.77 16.73
C ALA A 100 6.63 7.45 16.25
N GLN A 101 7.47 8.47 16.03
CA GLN A 101 8.89 8.28 15.70
C GLN A 101 9.70 7.72 16.89
N GLU A 102 9.49 8.24 18.10
CA GLU A 102 10.16 7.78 19.32
C GLU A 102 9.84 6.30 19.64
N LEU A 103 8.60 5.89 19.40
CA LEU A 103 8.13 4.51 19.59
C LEU A 103 8.45 3.58 18.41
N GLY A 104 8.99 4.11 17.31
CA GLY A 104 9.33 3.34 16.11
C GLY A 104 8.14 2.94 15.23
N TYR A 105 6.98 3.58 15.41
CA TYR A 105 5.82 3.44 14.52
C TYR A 105 5.95 4.27 13.23
N ALA A 106 6.74 5.34 13.24
CA ALA A 106 7.04 6.18 12.08
C ALA A 106 8.56 6.21 11.84
N GLU A 107 8.96 6.23 10.56
CA GLU A 107 10.36 6.43 10.19
C GLU A 107 10.78 7.90 10.38
N ALA A 108 12.10 8.17 10.31
CA ALA A 108 12.63 9.52 10.43
C ALA A 108 12.11 10.45 9.32
N ASP A 109 11.91 9.90 8.11
CA ASP A 109 11.16 10.54 7.03
C ASP A 109 9.79 9.86 6.90
N PRO A 110 8.72 10.42 7.49
CA PRO A 110 7.39 9.81 7.50
C PRO A 110 6.55 10.17 6.26
N THR A 111 7.15 10.84 5.25
CA THR A 111 6.42 11.42 4.10
C THR A 111 5.50 10.41 3.42
N PHE A 112 5.96 9.16 3.25
CA PHE A 112 5.16 8.13 2.60
C PHE A 112 3.88 7.78 3.36
N ASP A 113 3.91 7.84 4.68
CA ASP A 113 2.78 7.51 5.53
C ASP A 113 1.83 8.70 5.67
N VAL A 114 2.37 9.89 5.99
CA VAL A 114 1.56 11.06 6.34
C VAL A 114 0.97 11.78 5.12
N GLU A 115 1.57 11.64 3.93
CA GLU A 115 1.04 12.16 2.66
C GLU A 115 0.17 11.14 1.90
N GLY A 116 -0.07 9.96 2.48
CA GLY A 116 -0.98 8.94 1.92
C GLY A 116 -0.40 8.12 0.76
N ILE A 117 0.89 8.28 0.43
CA ILE A 117 1.55 7.59 -0.69
C ILE A 117 1.59 6.07 -0.48
N ASP A 118 1.87 5.62 0.74
CA ASP A 118 1.85 4.19 1.11
C ASP A 118 0.46 3.58 0.90
N ALA A 119 -0.58 4.26 1.38
CA ALA A 119 -1.96 3.83 1.21
C ALA A 119 -2.34 3.79 -0.28
N ALA A 120 -1.91 4.77 -1.07
CA ALA A 120 -2.18 4.85 -2.50
C ALA A 120 -1.50 3.73 -3.30
N HIS A 121 -0.25 3.36 -2.97
CA HIS A 121 0.40 2.18 -3.57
C HIS A 121 -0.42 0.91 -3.30
N LYS A 122 -0.84 0.70 -2.05
CA LYS A 122 -1.63 -0.47 -1.64
C LYS A 122 -3.01 -0.47 -2.31
N LEU A 123 -3.68 0.67 -2.36
CA LEU A 123 -4.99 0.82 -2.99
C LEU A 123 -4.93 0.57 -4.51
N THR A 124 -3.87 1.02 -5.18
CA THR A 124 -3.65 0.75 -6.61
C THR A 124 -3.57 -0.75 -6.89
N ILE A 125 -2.86 -1.49 -6.04
CA ILE A 125 -2.74 -2.95 -6.13
C ILE A 125 -4.10 -3.62 -5.90
N LEU A 126 -4.83 -3.20 -4.86
CA LEU A 126 -6.17 -3.72 -4.55
C LEU A 126 -7.16 -3.47 -5.68
N ALA A 127 -7.17 -2.26 -6.25
CA ALA A 127 -8.04 -1.88 -7.35
C ALA A 127 -7.77 -2.72 -8.61
N SER A 128 -6.48 -2.94 -8.94
CA SER A 128 -6.09 -3.76 -10.08
C SER A 128 -6.61 -5.20 -9.96
N ILE A 129 -6.46 -5.81 -8.78
CA ILE A 129 -6.92 -7.19 -8.55
C ILE A 129 -8.45 -7.26 -8.46
N ALA A 130 -9.09 -6.32 -7.77
CA ALA A 130 -10.53 -6.36 -7.54
C ALA A 130 -11.34 -6.10 -8.82
N PHE A 131 -10.85 -5.23 -9.69
CA PHE A 131 -11.58 -4.81 -10.90
C PHE A 131 -10.99 -5.38 -12.20
N GLY A 132 -9.87 -6.11 -12.13
CA GLY A 132 -9.23 -6.70 -13.30
C GLY A 132 -8.63 -5.67 -14.27
N ILE A 133 -8.19 -4.52 -13.76
CA ILE A 133 -7.62 -3.41 -14.55
C ILE A 133 -6.09 -3.32 -14.40
N PRO A 134 -5.37 -2.68 -15.34
CA PRO A 134 -3.95 -2.40 -15.18
C PRO A 134 -3.67 -1.56 -13.93
N LEU A 135 -2.45 -1.64 -13.41
CA LEU A 135 -1.99 -0.75 -12.34
C LEU A 135 -1.83 0.67 -12.89
N GLN A 136 -2.44 1.65 -12.23
CA GLN A 136 -2.50 3.06 -12.65
C GLN A 136 -2.26 4.00 -11.46
N PHE A 137 -1.11 3.85 -10.80
CA PHE A 137 -0.77 4.62 -9.60
C PHE A 137 -0.79 6.13 -9.84
N ASP A 138 -0.37 6.57 -11.03
CA ASP A 138 -0.39 7.97 -11.49
C ASP A 138 -1.80 8.58 -11.53
N LYS A 139 -2.84 7.75 -11.52
CA LYS A 139 -4.25 8.18 -11.49
C LYS A 139 -4.88 8.13 -10.10
N ALA A 140 -4.15 7.63 -9.10
CA ALA A 140 -4.64 7.62 -7.73
C ALA A 140 -4.60 9.04 -7.15
N TYR A 141 -5.74 9.53 -6.68
CA TYR A 141 -5.78 10.74 -5.88
C TYR A 141 -5.21 10.44 -4.49
N THR A 142 -4.38 11.33 -3.98
CA THR A 142 -3.72 11.19 -2.68
C THR A 142 -3.83 12.48 -1.90
N GLU A 143 -4.33 12.39 -0.68
CA GLU A 143 -4.32 13.46 0.31
C GLU A 143 -3.86 12.87 1.65
N GLY A 144 -2.93 13.58 2.28
CA GLY A 144 -2.37 13.21 3.56
C GLY A 144 -3.19 13.65 4.76
N ILE A 145 -2.67 13.32 5.95
CA ILE A 145 -3.24 13.71 7.24
C ILE A 145 -2.50 14.89 7.89
N ALA A 146 -1.39 15.35 7.31
CA ALA A 146 -0.52 16.35 7.91
C ALA A 146 -1.17 17.74 8.11
N ARG A 147 -2.30 18.00 7.46
CA ARG A 147 -3.05 19.26 7.59
C ARG A 147 -4.21 19.19 8.58
N LEU A 148 -4.50 18.01 9.14
CA LEU A 148 -5.58 17.84 10.10
C LEU A 148 -5.21 18.48 11.43
N THR A 149 -6.17 19.22 11.96
CA THR A 149 -6.03 19.89 13.25
C THR A 149 -6.82 19.15 14.33
N THR A 150 -6.53 19.44 15.59
CA THR A 150 -7.35 18.96 16.72
C THR A 150 -8.80 19.45 16.64
N ALA A 151 -9.02 20.65 16.09
CA ALA A 151 -10.36 21.18 15.88
C ALA A 151 -11.15 20.33 14.88
N ASP A 152 -10.52 19.89 13.78
CA ASP A 152 -11.15 19.01 12.79
C ASP A 152 -11.57 17.68 13.42
N VAL A 153 -10.69 17.10 14.25
CA VAL A 153 -10.95 15.82 14.94
C VAL A 153 -12.02 15.95 16.02
N ASN A 154 -12.08 17.08 16.74
CA ASN A 154 -13.04 17.30 17.82
C ASN A 154 -14.45 17.65 17.31
N TYR A 155 -14.56 18.22 16.10
CA TYR A 155 -15.85 18.60 15.51
C TYR A 155 -16.56 17.44 14.80
N ALA A 156 -15.80 16.44 14.33
CA ALA A 156 -16.31 15.25 13.65
C ALA A 156 -17.02 14.27 14.60
#